data_AF-A0A507FHA2-F1
#
_entry.id   AF-A0A507FHA2-F1
#
_cell.length_a   1.000
_cell.length_b   1.000
_cell.length_c   1.000
_cell.angle_alpha   90.00
_cell.angle_beta   90.00
_cell.angle_gamma   90.00
#
_symmetry.space_group_name_H-M   'P 1'
#
loop_
_entity.id
_entity.type
_entity.pdbx_description
1 polymer ?
#
loop_
_entity_poly.entity_id
_entity_poly.type
_entity_poly.pdbx_seq_one_letter_code
_entity_poly.pdbx_strand_id
1 'polypeptide(L)'
;MAKDREGLHSRRNSATHELLLLKPDHNSTNHPSLSNFSGVTVVEERPSTHGHPISNNGPFATTTTYSLQSMFQSIQPNFMALFHTHRFGGKNGAIALLVFILCCVLLSNTLGHRSAQQQQPSLALPPQYDDDYNYGEARINWGPGVNGRPACNRPAPWCVIRKGWNDLGPGKKARLMAVYYNTHGGSERNLIRVFRHFNHKSLVLDVFNPDQISGYGTSGAHARAVINSGHVNFICGRYDLVILGDTIPHGRAVLLSLLEDNPARRCQAARIVVEMTNRFDWDIKEGPDRGEFYRLMQKLVLLSRTLFKGRLVWVANNLADAKYFEFSLNMTIPEIRILRPLGISEAYAYPADLPSPDPTVLAAQWHKTNVYGYLREEENISMALIPFGHHYGGPHNLLQFKGFIDIPYQYSTMKLYENIAAGVPLLVPTPRFLMELWQSGLHPMPIFNPSVLHIFAKNRSKEVQTYNLEWATYVDYYLPEFAPYIYYFDNYTELQALSRATREKLDSKNVRVNGPKFYTEYRRDIYRGWEEVLLRGYPEE
;
A
#
# COMPACT_ATOMS: atom_id res chain seq x y z
N MET A 1 -41.95 -27.21 54.96
CA MET A 1 -40.54 -27.04 54.55
C MET A 1 -40.57 -26.79 53.04
N ALA A 2 -40.73 -25.58 52.50
CA ALA A 2 -39.84 -24.39 52.53
C ALA A 2 -38.41 -24.79 52.10
N LYS A 3 -37.80 -24.33 50.99
CA LYS A 3 -37.57 -22.96 50.47
C LYS A 3 -37.07 -23.05 48.99
N ASP A 4 -37.58 -22.26 48.05
CA ASP A 4 -37.18 -20.89 47.59
C ASP A 4 -35.98 -20.86 46.61
N ARG A 5 -36.18 -20.40 45.35
CA ARG A 5 -35.92 -19.05 44.76
C ARG A 5 -34.45 -18.89 44.30
N GLU A 6 -34.03 -18.22 43.22
CA GLU A 6 -34.43 -17.05 42.42
C GLU A 6 -33.98 -17.29 40.94
N GLY A 7 -34.40 -16.58 39.89
CA GLY A 7 -34.85 -15.20 39.84
C GLY A 7 -35.57 -14.82 38.54
N LEU A 8 -36.28 -13.70 38.68
CA LEU A 8 -37.28 -13.13 37.81
C LEU A 8 -36.74 -11.81 37.22
N HIS A 9 -37.05 -11.59 35.94
CA HIS A 9 -37.51 -10.34 35.33
C HIS A 9 -36.69 -9.02 35.34
N SER A 10 -36.86 -8.35 34.18
CA SER A 10 -37.33 -6.95 34.02
C SER A 10 -36.26 -6.07 33.38
N ARG A 11 -36.36 -5.66 32.10
CA ARG A 11 -37.29 -4.73 31.42
C ARG A 11 -36.57 -3.42 31.06
N ARG A 12 -36.94 -2.90 29.88
CA ARG A 12 -37.01 -1.47 29.49
C ARG A 12 -35.66 -0.76 29.26
N ASN A 13 -35.50 0.19 28.35
CA ASN A 13 -36.44 0.92 27.49
C ASN A 13 -35.68 1.58 26.33
N SER A 14 -36.43 1.81 25.26
CA SER A 14 -36.25 2.80 24.21
C SER A 14 -35.99 4.22 24.69
N ALA A 15 -35.20 5.00 23.95
CA ALA A 15 -35.30 6.45 23.91
C ALA A 15 -34.82 7.02 22.55
N THR A 16 -35.79 7.41 21.73
CA THR A 16 -35.68 8.47 20.72
C THR A 16 -35.66 9.83 21.43
N HIS A 17 -34.85 10.78 20.95
CA HIS A 17 -35.15 12.22 21.06
C HIS A 17 -34.43 13.04 19.98
N GLU A 18 -35.21 13.91 19.36
CA GLU A 18 -34.83 14.98 18.43
C GLU A 18 -34.20 16.20 19.15
N LEU A 19 -33.66 17.11 18.31
CA LEU A 19 -33.65 18.58 18.45
C LEU A 19 -32.60 19.23 19.37
N LEU A 20 -31.70 20.04 18.78
CA LEU A 20 -31.78 21.51 18.84
C LEU A 20 -30.65 22.21 18.07
N LEU A 21 -31.08 23.06 17.12
CA LEU A 21 -30.33 24.14 16.49
C LEU A 21 -29.95 25.20 17.53
N LEU A 22 -28.68 25.60 17.58
CA LEU A 22 -28.28 26.93 18.07
C LEU A 22 -27.13 27.48 17.22
N LYS A 23 -27.45 28.56 16.49
CA LYS A 23 -26.48 29.57 16.04
C LYS A 23 -25.89 30.29 17.26
N PRO A 24 -24.72 30.90 17.09
CA PRO A 24 -24.69 32.35 17.29
C PRO A 24 -23.96 33.10 16.15
N ASP A 25 -24.59 34.19 15.73
CA ASP A 25 -23.95 35.32 15.07
C ASP A 25 -23.09 36.08 16.10
N HIS A 26 -21.90 36.55 15.72
CA HIS A 26 -21.53 37.97 15.88
C HIS A 26 -20.22 38.34 15.18
N ASN A 27 -20.33 39.42 14.40
CA ASN A 27 -19.28 40.30 13.90
C ASN A 27 -18.27 40.72 14.99
N SER A 28 -16.98 40.78 14.64
CA SER A 28 -16.21 42.02 14.81
C SER A 28 -14.95 42.01 13.95
N THR A 29 -14.89 43.00 13.09
CA THR A 29 -13.72 43.58 12.41
C THR A 29 -12.52 43.78 13.34
N ASN A 30 -11.30 43.52 12.84
CA ASN A 30 -10.17 44.46 12.96
C ASN A 30 -8.96 43.97 12.14
N HIS A 31 -8.66 44.71 11.07
CA HIS A 31 -7.34 44.76 10.46
C HIS A 31 -6.36 45.48 11.40
N PRO A 32 -5.07 45.13 11.33
CA PRO A 32 -4.05 46.17 11.33
C PRO A 32 -3.19 46.09 10.08
N SER A 33 -3.12 47.24 9.41
CA SER A 33 -2.12 47.63 8.43
C SER A 33 -0.72 47.61 9.06
N LEU A 34 0.25 47.01 8.36
CA LEU A 34 1.66 47.22 8.63
C LEU A 34 2.21 48.21 7.61
N SER A 35 2.50 49.41 8.12
CA SER A 35 3.27 50.46 7.48
C SER A 35 4.77 50.18 7.56
N ASN A 36 5.46 50.49 6.46
CA ASN A 36 6.85 50.93 6.31
C ASN A 36 7.72 51.00 7.57
N PHE A 37 8.89 50.34 7.52
CA PHE A 37 10.11 50.95 8.03
C PHE A 37 11.30 50.63 7.12
N SER A 38 11.98 51.71 6.78
CA SER A 38 13.14 51.87 5.92
C SER A 38 14.45 51.52 6.63
N GLY A 39 15.37 50.92 5.84
CA GLY A 39 16.77 51.35 5.69
C GLY A 39 17.71 51.22 6.88
N VAL A 40 18.71 50.33 6.73
CA VAL A 40 20.09 50.63 7.17
C VAL A 40 21.08 50.08 6.14
N THR A 41 21.92 51.01 5.73
CA THR A 41 23.14 50.98 4.91
C THR A 41 24.19 49.99 5.40
N VAL A 42 24.90 49.33 4.48
CA VAL A 42 26.26 48.84 4.73
C VAL A 42 27.16 49.26 3.58
N VAL A 43 28.31 49.74 4.02
CA VAL A 43 29.33 50.54 3.36
C VAL A 43 30.20 49.68 2.46
N GLU A 44 30.57 50.31 1.35
CA GLU A 44 31.54 49.92 0.35
C GLU A 44 32.96 50.16 0.89
N GLU A 45 33.79 49.12 0.96
CA GLU A 45 35.25 49.27 0.98
C GLU A 45 35.92 48.05 0.29
N ARG A 46 36.77 48.36 -0.68
CA ARG A 46 37.72 47.55 -1.46
C ARG A 46 39.02 48.37 -1.52
N PRO A 47 40.18 47.89 -2.03
CA PRO A 47 40.68 46.53 -2.26
C PRO A 47 42.21 46.35 -1.94
N SER A 48 42.74 45.12 -2.06
CA SER A 48 44.12 44.82 -2.54
C SER A 48 44.23 43.33 -2.91
N THR A 49 44.26 42.92 -4.19
CA THR A 49 45.34 42.83 -5.21
C THR A 49 46.11 41.50 -5.25
N HIS A 50 46.08 40.90 -6.46
CA HIS A 50 46.89 39.83 -7.09
C HIS A 50 46.03 38.60 -7.48
N GLY A 51 45.91 38.17 -8.73
CA GLY A 51 46.45 38.62 -10.01
C GLY A 51 46.30 37.49 -11.05
N HIS A 52 45.59 37.79 -12.16
CA HIS A 52 45.71 37.21 -13.52
C HIS A 52 45.27 35.74 -13.81
N PRO A 53 44.96 35.39 -15.08
CA PRO A 53 43.68 35.69 -15.73
C PRO A 53 43.12 34.48 -16.54
N ILE A 54 42.04 34.73 -17.32
CA ILE A 54 41.53 34.06 -18.55
C ILE A 54 40.01 33.84 -18.38
N SER A 55 39.17 34.79 -18.82
CA SER A 55 38.51 34.88 -20.14
C SER A 55 37.55 33.71 -20.42
N ASN A 56 36.33 33.86 -20.93
CA ASN A 56 35.48 35.00 -21.24
C ASN A 56 34.11 34.40 -21.64
N ASN A 57 33.03 35.07 -21.21
CA ASN A 57 31.76 35.29 -21.91
C ASN A 57 30.97 34.13 -22.59
N GLY A 58 29.71 33.98 -22.14
CA GLY A 58 28.62 33.36 -22.90
C GLY A 58 27.33 33.27 -22.06
N PRO A 59 26.24 34.02 -22.39
CA PRO A 59 25.21 34.33 -21.40
C PRO A 59 23.80 33.75 -21.69
N PHE A 60 22.95 33.96 -20.67
CA PHE A 60 21.49 34.16 -20.67
C PHE A 60 20.52 32.99 -20.87
N ALA A 61 19.49 33.11 -20.03
CA ALA A 61 18.34 32.25 -19.84
C ALA A 61 17.42 32.20 -21.06
N THR A 62 16.82 31.03 -21.29
CA THR A 62 15.69 30.85 -22.20
C THR A 62 14.41 30.56 -21.42
N THR A 63 13.51 31.53 -21.50
CA THR A 63 12.08 31.41 -21.21
C THR A 63 11.46 30.43 -22.20
N THR A 64 10.75 29.42 -21.71
CA THR A 64 10.11 28.39 -22.54
C THR A 64 8.74 28.88 -23.01
N THR A 65 8.65 29.35 -24.25
CA THR A 65 7.37 29.51 -24.96
C THR A 65 7.03 28.21 -25.69
N TYR A 66 5.91 27.58 -25.34
CA TYR A 66 5.39 26.44 -26.09
C TYR A 66 4.89 26.91 -27.47
N SER A 67 5.51 26.39 -28.52
CA SER A 67 5.12 26.61 -29.90
C SER A 67 3.96 25.68 -30.29
N LEU A 68 2.90 26.25 -30.89
CA LEU A 68 1.77 25.59 -31.56
C LEU A 68 2.21 24.48 -32.55
N GLN A 69 3.47 24.51 -32.99
CA GLN A 69 4.06 23.57 -33.94
C GLN A 69 4.21 22.14 -33.36
N SER A 70 4.33 22.00 -32.03
CA SER A 70 4.39 20.69 -31.37
C SER A 70 3.03 19.97 -31.32
N MET A 71 1.94 20.73 -31.30
CA MET A 71 0.58 20.17 -31.28
C MET A 71 0.20 19.58 -32.65
N PHE A 72 0.65 20.19 -33.74
CA PHE A 72 0.40 19.71 -35.11
C PHE A 72 1.21 18.46 -35.49
N GLN A 73 2.37 18.23 -34.90
CA GLN A 73 3.19 17.04 -35.19
C GLN A 73 2.57 15.73 -34.65
N SER A 74 1.73 15.79 -33.61
CA SER A 74 1.05 14.61 -33.06
C SER A 74 -0.18 14.16 -33.86
N ILE A 75 -0.78 15.05 -34.66
CA ILE A 75 -2.02 14.79 -35.42
C ILE A 75 -1.70 14.19 -36.81
N GLN A 76 -0.47 14.38 -37.30
CA GLN A 76 -0.09 14.12 -38.68
C GLN A 76 -0.20 12.65 -39.17
N PRO A 77 0.08 11.60 -38.36
CA PRO A 77 0.07 10.22 -38.87
C PRO A 77 -1.35 9.69 -39.16
N ASN A 78 -2.32 10.04 -38.32
CA ASN A 78 -3.70 9.55 -38.45
C ASN A 78 -4.49 10.34 -39.51
N PHE A 79 -4.12 11.59 -39.76
CA PHE A 79 -4.82 12.46 -40.70
C PHE A 79 -4.47 12.17 -42.18
N MET A 80 -3.23 11.75 -42.46
CA MET A 80 -2.80 11.41 -43.82
C MET A 80 -3.42 10.10 -44.34
N ALA A 81 -3.86 9.21 -43.45
CA ALA A 81 -4.55 7.97 -43.83
C ALA A 81 -5.98 8.21 -44.38
N LEU A 82 -6.65 9.27 -43.94
CA LEU A 82 -8.02 9.60 -44.36
C LEU A 82 -8.10 10.33 -45.70
N PHE A 83 -7.03 11.01 -46.12
CA PHE A 83 -6.99 11.75 -47.39
C PHE A 83 -6.49 10.92 -48.58
N HIS A 84 -5.87 9.77 -48.34
CA HIS A 84 -5.40 8.89 -49.43
C HIS A 84 -6.51 8.05 -50.08
N THR A 85 -7.73 8.00 -49.52
CA THR A 85 -8.82 7.16 -50.02
C THR A 85 -9.88 7.90 -50.85
N HIS A 86 -9.90 9.24 -50.90
CA HIS A 86 -10.83 9.98 -51.75
C HIS A 86 -10.17 11.14 -52.51
N ARG A 87 -10.14 11.03 -53.85
CA ARG A 87 -9.73 12.11 -54.76
C ARG A 87 -10.78 13.23 -54.76
N PHE A 88 -10.60 14.24 -53.91
CA PHE A 88 -11.29 15.53 -54.09
C PHE A 88 -10.44 16.45 -54.96
N GLY A 89 -10.55 16.27 -56.28
CA GLY A 89 -9.98 17.20 -57.26
C GLY A 89 -10.97 18.30 -57.62
N GLY A 90 -10.54 19.57 -57.51
CA GLY A 90 -11.27 20.75 -57.98
C GLY A 90 -11.72 21.72 -56.88
N LYS A 91 -12.21 22.89 -57.29
CA LYS A 91 -12.59 24.02 -56.41
C LYS A 91 -13.55 23.62 -55.26
N ASN A 92 -14.34 22.57 -55.44
CA ASN A 92 -15.28 22.06 -54.44
C ASN A 92 -14.58 21.32 -53.28
N GLY A 93 -13.42 20.71 -53.50
CA GLY A 93 -12.64 20.06 -52.44
C GLY A 93 -12.02 21.06 -51.47
N ALA A 94 -11.57 22.21 -51.99
CA ALA A 94 -11.08 23.31 -51.16
C ALA A 94 -12.19 23.91 -50.30
N ILE A 95 -13.41 24.04 -50.83
CA ILE A 95 -14.58 24.53 -50.08
C ILE A 95 -14.98 23.53 -48.98
N ALA A 96 -15.01 22.22 -49.28
CA ALA A 96 -15.32 21.20 -48.27
C ALA A 96 -14.30 21.18 -47.14
N LEU A 97 -13.01 21.34 -47.45
CA LEU A 97 -11.95 21.43 -46.45
C LEU A 97 -12.08 22.71 -45.60
N LEU A 98 -12.39 23.85 -46.22
CA LEU A 98 -12.62 25.11 -45.52
C LEU A 98 -13.84 25.04 -44.59
N VAL A 99 -14.95 24.45 -45.05
CA VAL A 99 -16.15 24.24 -44.22
C VAL A 99 -15.86 23.29 -43.05
N PHE A 100 -15.09 22.22 -43.29
CA PHE A 100 -14.69 21.30 -42.23
C PHE A 100 -13.80 21.98 -41.18
N ILE A 101 -12.80 22.75 -41.61
CA ILE A 101 -11.94 23.52 -40.70
C ILE A 101 -12.76 24.56 -39.93
N LEU A 102 -13.71 25.25 -40.59
CA LEU A 102 -14.59 26.22 -39.94
C LEU A 102 -15.49 25.55 -38.89
N CYS A 103 -16.03 24.35 -39.18
CA CYS A 103 -16.78 23.55 -38.22
C CYS A 103 -15.92 23.10 -37.03
N CYS A 104 -14.67 22.68 -37.26
CA CYS A 104 -13.75 22.32 -36.18
C CYS A 104 -13.40 23.52 -35.30
N VAL A 105 -13.22 24.72 -35.89
CA VAL A 105 -12.95 25.97 -35.15
C VAL A 105 -14.19 26.46 -34.39
N LEU A 106 -15.39 26.26 -34.93
CA LEU A 106 -16.64 26.58 -34.24
C LEU A 106 -16.93 25.60 -33.11
N LEU A 107 -16.64 24.31 -33.28
CA LEU A 107 -16.77 23.29 -32.25
C LEU A 107 -15.73 23.47 -31.13
N SER A 108 -14.50 23.87 -31.45
CA SER A 108 -13.48 24.13 -30.43
C SER A 108 -13.73 25.43 -29.65
N ASN A 109 -14.35 26.44 -30.26
CA ASN A 109 -14.76 27.67 -29.55
C ASN A 109 -16.05 27.51 -28.74
N THR A 110 -16.92 26.56 -29.08
CA THR A 110 -18.12 26.25 -28.26
C THR A 110 -17.83 25.27 -27.13
N LEU A 111 -16.68 24.58 -27.15
CA LEU A 111 -16.20 23.67 -26.11
C LEU A 111 -15.27 24.34 -25.08
N GLY A 112 -15.30 25.67 -24.98
CA GLY A 112 -14.76 26.39 -23.83
C GLY A 112 -15.49 25.97 -22.54
N HIS A 113 -14.81 25.19 -21.70
CA HIS A 113 -15.20 24.81 -20.33
C HIS A 113 -16.65 24.33 -20.13
N ARG A 114 -16.99 23.17 -20.73
CA ARG A 114 -17.89 22.22 -20.07
C ARG A 114 -17.28 20.83 -20.15
N SER A 115 -16.55 20.46 -19.09
CA SER A 115 -16.29 19.06 -18.79
C SER A 115 -17.64 18.36 -18.71
N ALA A 116 -17.93 17.50 -19.68
CA ALA A 116 -19.06 16.59 -19.62
C ALA A 116 -18.78 15.58 -18.49
N GLN A 117 -19.11 15.95 -17.26
CA GLN A 117 -19.51 14.98 -16.26
C GLN A 117 -20.82 14.38 -16.78
N GLN A 118 -20.73 13.20 -17.39
CA GLN A 118 -21.86 12.28 -17.38
C GLN A 118 -22.31 12.19 -15.92
N GLN A 119 -23.54 12.65 -15.65
CA GLN A 119 -24.19 12.42 -14.37
C GLN A 119 -24.36 10.90 -14.23
N GLN A 120 -23.34 10.25 -13.66
CA GLN A 120 -23.53 8.96 -13.04
C GLN A 120 -24.55 9.16 -11.90
N PRO A 121 -25.51 8.26 -11.73
CA PRO A 121 -26.39 8.29 -10.56
C PRO A 121 -25.50 8.32 -9.32
N SER A 122 -25.70 9.33 -8.47
CA SER A 122 -24.98 9.46 -7.21
C SER A 122 -25.43 8.34 -6.28
N LEU A 123 -24.80 7.16 -6.41
CA LEU A 123 -24.86 6.14 -5.40
C LEU A 123 -24.23 6.74 -4.15
N ALA A 124 -25.06 7.05 -3.16
CA ALA A 124 -24.60 7.54 -1.87
C ALA A 124 -23.63 6.49 -1.32
N LEU A 125 -22.34 6.83 -1.31
CA LEU A 125 -21.35 5.99 -0.67
C LEU A 125 -21.74 5.87 0.81
N PRO A 126 -21.77 4.66 1.38
CA PRO A 126 -21.91 4.53 2.83
C PRO A 126 -20.76 5.30 3.49
N PRO A 127 -20.97 5.85 4.71
CA PRO A 127 -19.96 6.62 5.42
C PRO A 127 -18.63 5.87 5.42
N GLN A 128 -17.56 6.55 4.97
CA GLN A 128 -16.21 6.01 5.05
C GLN A 128 -15.89 5.73 6.52
N TYR A 129 -15.83 4.46 6.88
CA TYR A 129 -15.19 4.03 8.11
C TYR A 129 -13.68 4.17 7.90
N ASP A 130 -13.03 4.97 8.75
CA ASP A 130 -11.58 5.08 8.79
C ASP A 130 -10.95 3.68 8.97
N ASP A 131 -9.83 3.44 8.29
CA ASP A 131 -9.05 2.19 8.23
C ASP A 131 -8.42 1.77 9.58
N ASP A 132 -8.96 2.23 10.71
CA ASP A 132 -8.47 1.91 12.05
C ASP A 132 -8.82 0.45 12.40
N TYR A 133 -7.98 -0.48 11.90
CA TYR A 133 -7.68 -1.77 12.52
C TYR A 133 -7.00 -1.59 13.91
N ASN A 134 -7.25 -0.48 14.59
CA ASN A 134 -6.84 -0.22 15.95
C ASN A 134 -7.82 -0.95 16.87
N TYR A 135 -7.43 -2.15 17.29
CA TYR A 135 -8.00 -2.80 18.47
C TYR A 135 -7.83 -1.86 19.68
N GLY A 136 -8.77 -0.96 19.92
CA GLY A 136 -9.03 -0.31 21.21
C GLY A 136 -7.84 0.25 22.00
N GLU A 137 -6.70 0.59 21.38
CA GLU A 137 -5.57 1.17 22.11
C GLU A 137 -5.91 2.64 22.40
N ALA A 138 -6.17 2.93 23.67
CA ALA A 138 -6.41 4.26 24.17
C ALA A 138 -5.29 5.21 23.71
N ARG A 139 -5.65 6.33 23.09
CA ARG A 139 -4.69 7.41 22.77
C ARG A 139 -4.12 7.95 24.08
N ILE A 140 -2.93 7.47 24.47
CA ILE A 140 -2.22 7.93 25.67
C ILE A 140 -1.74 9.37 25.43
N ASN A 141 -1.88 10.23 26.43
CA ASN A 141 -1.46 11.62 26.39
C ASN A 141 0.07 11.70 26.64
N TRP A 142 0.83 12.24 25.69
CA TRP A 142 2.30 12.16 25.65
C TRP A 142 2.96 13.41 26.26
N GLY A 143 3.93 13.20 27.17
CA GLY A 143 4.75 14.27 27.77
C GLY A 143 5.86 14.81 26.85
N PRO A 144 6.67 15.81 27.27
CA PRO A 144 7.56 16.56 26.37
C PRO A 144 8.68 15.69 25.78
N GLY A 145 8.68 15.53 24.46
CA GLY A 145 9.75 14.89 23.69
C GLY A 145 9.74 15.35 22.23
N VAL A 146 10.24 14.55 21.27
CA VAL A 146 10.34 14.92 19.86
C VAL A 146 8.94 15.21 19.31
N ASN A 147 8.64 16.47 18.96
CA ASN A 147 7.28 16.97 18.68
C ASN A 147 6.26 16.68 19.81
N GLY A 148 6.71 16.63 21.07
CA GLY A 148 5.87 16.28 22.22
C GLY A 148 5.69 14.78 22.47
N ARG A 149 6.48 13.89 21.84
CA ARG A 149 6.48 12.44 22.14
C ARG A 149 7.77 12.01 22.83
N PRO A 150 7.72 11.37 24.02
CA PRO A 150 8.91 10.88 24.69
C PRO A 150 9.63 9.84 23.81
N ALA A 151 10.96 9.87 23.80
CA ALA A 151 11.74 8.95 23.00
C ALA A 151 12.03 7.66 23.75
N CYS A 152 11.63 6.51 23.20
CA CYS A 152 11.82 5.20 23.84
C CYS A 152 13.30 4.80 23.97
N ASN A 153 13.99 5.30 24.99
CA ASN A 153 15.41 5.08 25.23
C ASN A 153 15.70 4.35 26.56
N ARG A 154 14.65 4.04 27.32
CA ARG A 154 14.67 3.28 28.57
C ARG A 154 13.31 2.62 28.78
N PRO A 155 13.23 1.56 29.60
CA PRO A 155 11.94 1.00 30.00
C PRO A 155 11.10 2.09 30.68
N ALA A 156 9.91 2.35 30.16
CA ALA A 156 8.99 3.34 30.69
C ALA A 156 7.55 2.91 30.39
N PRO A 157 6.54 3.28 31.21
CA PRO A 157 5.15 2.87 30.98
C PRO A 157 4.59 3.28 29.61
N TRP A 158 5.13 4.36 29.05
CA TRP A 158 4.71 4.90 27.76
C TRP A 158 5.51 4.31 26.57
N CYS A 159 6.65 3.64 26.81
CA CYS A 159 7.31 2.86 25.76
C CYS A 159 6.95 1.39 25.92
N VAL A 160 5.96 0.97 25.14
CA VAL A 160 5.45 -0.39 25.16
C VAL A 160 6.14 -1.20 24.07
N ILE A 161 6.94 -2.16 24.50
CA ILE A 161 7.38 -3.27 23.65
C ILE A 161 6.56 -4.49 24.08
N ARG A 162 5.66 -4.95 23.20
CA ARG A 162 4.78 -6.08 23.47
C ARG A 162 5.53 -7.38 23.23
N LYS A 163 5.31 -8.38 24.07
CA LYS A 163 5.76 -9.75 23.77
C LYS A 163 4.91 -10.30 22.62
N GLY A 164 5.53 -10.62 21.49
CA GLY A 164 4.85 -11.24 20.35
C GLY A 164 4.82 -12.77 20.46
N TRP A 165 5.98 -13.38 20.72
CA TRP A 165 6.13 -14.81 20.94
C TRP A 165 7.29 -15.10 21.91
N ASN A 166 6.99 -15.80 23.01
CA ASN A 166 7.99 -16.20 24.00
C ASN A 166 7.52 -17.45 24.75
N ASP A 167 7.40 -18.58 24.03
CA ASP A 167 7.00 -19.88 24.61
C ASP A 167 8.16 -20.88 24.57
N LEU A 168 9.26 -20.51 25.21
CA LEU A 168 10.43 -21.39 25.34
C LEU A 168 10.23 -22.48 26.40
N GLY A 169 9.20 -22.36 27.24
CA GLY A 169 9.02 -23.15 28.44
C GLY A 169 9.95 -22.72 29.60
N PRO A 170 9.69 -23.19 30.83
CA PRO A 170 10.45 -22.81 32.02
C PRO A 170 11.92 -23.24 31.91
N GLY A 171 12.84 -22.34 32.29
CA GLY A 171 14.28 -22.60 32.37
C GLY A 171 15.05 -22.48 31.05
N LYS A 172 14.38 -22.35 29.90
CA LYS A 172 15.04 -22.15 28.61
C LYS A 172 15.37 -20.67 28.38
N LYS A 173 16.58 -20.40 27.90
CA LYS A 173 17.01 -19.07 27.48
C LYS A 173 16.79 -18.89 25.98
N ALA A 174 16.41 -17.69 25.57
CA ALA A 174 16.34 -17.34 24.17
C ALA A 174 17.74 -17.44 23.54
N ARG A 175 17.83 -18.09 22.39
CA ARG A 175 19.05 -18.13 21.59
C ARG A 175 19.20 -16.84 20.79
N LEU A 176 18.09 -16.33 20.25
CA LEU A 176 18.05 -15.05 19.56
C LEU A 176 16.81 -14.27 20.00
N MET A 177 17.03 -13.01 20.32
CA MET A 177 15.99 -12.05 20.59
C MET A 177 15.75 -11.17 19.37
N ALA A 178 14.51 -11.20 18.87
CA ALA A 178 14.09 -10.38 17.75
C ALA A 178 13.06 -9.32 18.19
N VAL A 179 13.08 -8.17 17.51
CA VAL A 179 12.02 -7.17 17.59
C VAL A 179 11.46 -6.91 16.20
N TYR A 180 10.13 -6.89 16.09
CA TYR A 180 9.42 -6.48 14.88
C TYR A 180 8.91 -5.05 15.00
N TYR A 181 9.46 -4.16 14.17
CA TYR A 181 9.00 -2.80 13.97
C TYR A 181 7.86 -2.79 12.98
N ASN A 182 6.64 -2.65 13.50
CA ASN A 182 5.45 -2.83 12.70
C ASN A 182 4.23 -2.15 13.32
N THR A 183 3.41 -1.55 12.47
CA THR A 183 2.12 -0.92 12.79
C THR A 183 0.92 -1.80 12.41
N HIS A 184 1.08 -2.67 11.40
CA HIS A 184 -0.05 -3.39 10.83
C HIS A 184 -0.29 -4.77 11.46
N GLY A 185 -1.45 -4.96 12.09
CA GLY A 185 -1.76 -6.19 12.83
C GLY A 185 -1.78 -7.48 11.99
N GLY A 186 -2.10 -7.40 10.69
CA GLY A 186 -2.04 -8.57 9.81
C GLY A 186 -0.61 -9.07 9.58
N SER A 187 0.33 -8.15 9.34
CA SER A 187 1.75 -8.46 9.14
C SER A 187 2.37 -9.00 10.43
N GLU A 188 1.99 -8.42 11.58
CA GLU A 188 2.36 -8.93 12.91
C GLU A 188 1.94 -10.37 13.11
N ARG A 189 0.66 -10.70 12.88
CA ARG A 189 0.16 -12.07 13.05
C ARG A 189 0.89 -13.04 12.13
N ASN A 190 1.16 -12.66 10.88
CA ASN A 190 1.92 -13.48 9.95
C ASN A 190 3.33 -13.78 10.50
N LEU A 191 4.07 -12.76 10.94
CA LEU A 191 5.43 -12.93 11.44
C LEU A 191 5.47 -13.71 12.77
N ILE A 192 4.50 -13.50 13.67
CA ILE A 192 4.37 -14.32 14.89
C ILE A 192 4.24 -15.81 14.53
N ARG A 193 3.49 -16.15 13.47
CA ARG A 193 3.36 -17.54 12.99
C ARG A 193 4.66 -18.08 12.38
N VAL A 194 5.48 -17.23 11.76
CA VAL A 194 6.84 -17.59 11.34
C VAL A 194 7.69 -17.96 12.56
N PHE A 195 7.73 -17.12 13.59
CA PHE A 195 8.53 -17.37 14.80
C PHE A 195 8.05 -18.58 15.60
N ARG A 196 6.74 -18.80 15.68
CA ARG A 196 6.14 -20.00 16.28
C ARG A 196 6.64 -21.29 15.62
N HIS A 197 6.79 -21.30 14.29
CA HIS A 197 7.31 -22.46 13.57
C HIS A 197 8.75 -22.81 14.01
N PHE A 198 9.56 -21.79 14.28
CA PHE A 198 10.94 -21.93 14.74
C PHE A 198 11.10 -21.97 16.27
N ASN A 199 10.03 -22.27 17.03
CA ASN A 199 10.11 -22.32 18.49
C ASN A 199 11.18 -23.29 19.01
N HIS A 200 11.38 -24.40 18.29
CA HIS A 200 12.41 -25.39 18.58
C HIS A 200 13.86 -24.83 18.52
N LYS A 201 14.05 -23.67 17.89
CA LYS A 201 15.35 -22.97 17.77
C LYS A 201 15.53 -21.85 18.79
N SER A 202 14.66 -21.79 19.80
CA SER A 202 14.71 -20.82 20.89
C SER A 202 14.69 -19.36 20.44
N LEU A 203 13.88 -19.04 19.43
CA LEU A 203 13.64 -17.66 18.96
C LEU A 203 12.55 -16.98 19.80
N VAL A 204 12.82 -15.74 20.22
CA VAL A 204 11.84 -14.87 20.87
C VAL A 204 11.55 -13.69 19.96
N LEU A 205 10.28 -13.32 19.84
CA LEU A 205 9.82 -12.15 19.10
C LEU A 205 9.12 -11.18 20.04
N ASP A 206 9.64 -9.97 20.12
CA ASP A 206 8.92 -8.82 20.62
C ASP A 206 8.40 -7.96 19.46
N VAL A 207 7.39 -7.15 19.72
CA VAL A 207 6.76 -6.25 18.75
C VAL A 207 6.83 -4.83 19.30
N PHE A 208 7.32 -3.92 18.47
CA PHE A 208 7.36 -2.50 18.77
C PHE A 208 6.54 -1.74 17.72
N ASN A 209 5.54 -1.00 18.18
CA ASN A 209 4.79 -0.09 17.31
C ASN A 209 5.57 1.24 17.19
N PRO A 210 6.14 1.57 16.00
CA PRO A 210 6.88 2.80 15.76
C PRO A 210 6.05 4.09 15.87
N ASP A 211 4.72 4.00 15.81
CA ASP A 211 3.85 5.17 16.02
C ASP A 211 4.05 5.82 17.38
N GLN A 212 4.52 5.07 18.38
CA GLN A 212 4.84 5.60 19.70
C GLN A 212 5.91 6.71 19.66
N ILE A 213 6.78 6.73 18.65
CA ILE A 213 7.93 7.64 18.59
C ILE A 213 7.98 8.52 17.33
N SER A 214 7.40 8.09 16.21
CA SER A 214 7.45 8.83 14.95
C SER A 214 6.08 9.13 14.35
N GLY A 215 5.05 8.39 14.77
CA GLY A 215 3.84 8.27 13.95
C GLY A 215 4.16 7.61 12.61
N TYR A 216 3.18 7.72 11.71
CA TYR A 216 3.30 7.29 10.32
C TYR A 216 4.32 8.14 9.56
N GLY A 217 5.25 7.48 8.86
CA GLY A 217 6.17 8.13 7.91
C GLY A 217 7.24 8.99 8.58
N THR A 218 8.45 8.45 8.74
CA THR A 218 9.53 9.19 9.41
C THR A 218 10.33 10.06 8.43
N SER A 219 10.30 11.38 8.63
CA SER A 219 11.17 12.32 7.88
C SER A 219 12.66 12.18 8.27
N GLY A 220 13.57 12.70 7.45
CA GLY A 220 15.01 12.62 7.75
C GLY A 220 15.40 13.35 9.04
N ALA A 221 14.81 14.53 9.26
CA ALA A 221 15.01 15.30 10.47
C ALA A 221 14.49 14.56 11.72
N HIS A 222 13.30 13.96 11.62
CA HIS A 222 12.72 13.19 12.73
C HIS A 222 13.52 11.92 13.01
N ALA A 223 13.96 11.20 11.96
CA ALA A 223 14.83 10.03 12.10
C ALA A 223 16.11 10.38 12.88
N ARG A 224 16.74 11.53 12.60
CA ARG A 224 17.90 12.00 13.37
C ARG A 224 17.56 12.33 14.81
N ALA A 225 16.42 12.96 15.08
CA ALA A 225 15.97 13.22 16.45
C ALA A 225 15.79 11.91 17.24
N VAL A 226 15.19 10.88 16.61
CA VAL A 226 15.05 9.54 17.18
C VAL A 226 16.42 8.90 17.45
N ILE A 227 17.39 9.00 16.53
CA ILE A 227 18.77 8.52 16.77
C ILE A 227 19.41 9.25 17.97
N ASN A 228 19.36 10.59 17.97
CA ASN A 228 19.98 11.43 18.99
C ASN A 228 19.38 11.22 20.38
N SER A 229 18.11 10.79 20.46
CA SER A 229 17.45 10.47 21.71
C SER A 229 17.97 9.19 22.40
N GLY A 230 18.75 8.37 21.68
CA GLY A 230 19.22 7.06 22.17
C GLY A 230 18.26 5.90 21.91
N HIS A 231 17.11 6.12 21.27
CA HIS A 231 16.14 5.06 20.97
C HIS A 231 16.74 3.91 20.15
N VAL A 232 17.48 4.22 19.09
CA VAL A 232 18.07 3.18 18.24
C VAL A 232 19.09 2.34 19.01
N ASN A 233 19.91 2.97 19.86
CA ASN A 233 20.84 2.25 20.73
C ASN A 233 20.10 1.38 21.75
N PHE A 234 19.01 1.89 22.35
CA PHE A 234 18.18 1.14 23.28
C PHE A 234 17.61 -0.14 22.66
N ILE A 235 17.16 -0.08 21.41
CA ILE A 235 16.58 -1.23 20.71
C ILE A 235 17.68 -2.16 20.22
N CYS A 236 18.64 -1.64 19.45
CA CYS A 236 19.68 -2.47 18.84
C CYS A 236 20.71 -3.00 19.84
N GLY A 237 20.75 -2.51 21.07
CA GLY A 237 21.53 -3.07 22.18
C GLY A 237 20.80 -4.16 22.96
N ARG A 238 19.50 -4.38 22.72
CA ARG A 238 18.67 -5.41 23.40
C ARG A 238 18.33 -6.59 22.52
N TYR A 239 18.34 -6.42 21.20
CA TYR A 239 17.90 -7.43 20.24
C TYR A 239 19.03 -7.79 19.28
N ASP A 240 19.19 -9.09 19.03
CA ASP A 240 20.12 -9.63 18.03
C ASP A 240 19.60 -9.36 16.61
N LEU A 241 18.27 -9.36 16.47
CA LEU A 241 17.56 -9.22 15.20
C LEU A 241 16.54 -8.08 15.27
N VAL A 242 16.63 -7.16 14.30
CA VAL A 242 15.61 -6.12 14.09
C VAL A 242 14.93 -6.37 12.75
N ILE A 243 13.62 -6.57 12.75
CA ILE A 243 12.82 -6.75 11.54
C ILE A 243 12.00 -5.49 11.36
N LEU A 244 12.12 -4.83 10.20
CA LEU A 244 11.39 -3.62 9.84
C LEU A 244 10.32 -4.03 8.83
N GLY A 245 9.03 -3.98 9.21
CA GLY A 245 7.92 -4.41 8.36
C GLY A 245 6.78 -3.40 8.27
N ASP A 246 5.72 -3.80 7.58
CA ASP A 246 4.60 -2.96 7.13
C ASP A 246 5.05 -1.82 6.21
N THR A 247 5.64 -0.78 6.80
CA THR A 247 6.04 0.47 6.15
C THR A 247 7.50 0.80 6.50
N ILE A 248 8.42 0.60 5.55
CA ILE A 248 9.87 0.82 5.72
C ILE A 248 10.24 2.21 6.27
N PRO A 249 9.54 3.31 5.92
CA PRO A 249 9.75 4.62 6.52
C PRO A 249 9.69 4.64 8.04
N HIS A 250 8.94 3.74 8.69
CA HIS A 250 8.92 3.62 10.15
C HIS A 250 10.26 3.16 10.73
N GLY A 251 11.01 2.38 9.96
CA GLY A 251 12.36 1.94 10.29
C GLY A 251 13.46 2.94 9.90
N ARG A 252 13.14 4.13 9.37
CA ARG A 252 14.16 5.05 8.82
C ARG A 252 15.23 5.44 9.83
N ALA A 253 14.90 5.61 11.11
CA ALA A 253 15.89 5.90 12.15
C ALA A 253 16.90 4.76 12.34
N VAL A 254 16.43 3.51 12.36
CA VAL A 254 17.29 2.33 12.43
C VAL A 254 18.20 2.26 11.20
N LEU A 255 17.63 2.43 10.00
CA LEU A 255 18.37 2.38 8.74
C LEU A 255 19.40 3.51 8.61
N LEU A 256 19.02 4.74 8.94
CA LEU A 256 19.91 5.90 8.92
C LEU A 256 21.05 5.76 9.94
N SER A 257 20.77 5.17 11.10
CA SER A 257 21.79 4.98 12.15
C SER A 257 22.98 4.15 11.69
N LEU A 258 22.80 3.23 10.73
CA LEU A 258 23.88 2.40 10.19
C LEU A 258 24.99 3.23 9.52
N LEU A 259 24.67 4.47 9.14
CA LEU A 259 25.58 5.40 8.48
C LEU A 259 26.13 6.49 9.42
N GLU A 260 25.80 6.47 10.71
CA GLU A 260 26.32 7.45 11.68
C GLU A 260 27.83 7.32 11.83
N ASP A 261 28.57 8.42 11.99
CA ASP A 261 30.02 8.33 12.22
C ASP A 261 30.34 7.82 13.62
N ASN A 262 29.53 8.21 14.61
CA ASN A 262 29.67 7.78 16.00
C ASN A 262 29.18 6.33 16.18
N PRO A 263 30.06 5.36 16.52
CA PRO A 263 29.66 3.96 16.71
C PRO A 263 28.59 3.76 17.79
N ALA A 264 28.57 4.60 18.84
CA ALA A 264 27.57 4.52 19.91
C ALA A 264 26.15 4.89 19.46
N ARG A 265 26.01 5.51 18.28
CA ARG A 265 24.71 5.85 17.67
C ARG A 265 24.29 4.87 16.58
N ARG A 266 25.20 4.00 16.12
CA ARG A 266 24.88 2.98 15.12
C ARG A 266 24.04 1.89 15.75
N CYS A 267 23.02 1.42 15.03
CA CYS A 267 22.36 0.18 15.38
C CYS A 267 23.40 -0.96 15.41
N GLN A 268 23.52 -1.64 16.56
CA GLN A 268 24.47 -2.74 16.78
C GLN A 268 23.86 -4.13 16.59
N ALA A 269 22.56 -4.23 16.24
CA ALA A 269 21.90 -5.50 16.01
C ALA A 269 22.69 -6.35 15.01
N ALA A 270 22.87 -7.63 15.32
CA ALA A 270 23.64 -8.57 14.51
C ALA A 270 23.01 -8.76 13.12
N ARG A 271 21.68 -8.62 13.02
CA ARG A 271 20.94 -8.66 11.76
C ARG A 271 19.79 -7.66 11.73
N ILE A 272 19.58 -7.08 10.56
CA ILE A 272 18.45 -6.22 10.22
C ILE A 272 17.78 -6.79 8.97
N VAL A 273 16.49 -7.10 9.07
CA VAL A 273 15.67 -7.56 7.95
C VAL A 273 14.71 -6.44 7.59
N VAL A 274 14.72 -6.05 6.31
CA VAL A 274 13.80 -5.04 5.77
C VAL A 274 12.75 -5.77 4.95
N GLU A 275 11.54 -5.87 5.49
CA GLU A 275 10.38 -6.54 4.91
C GLU A 275 9.48 -5.51 4.20
N MET A 276 9.52 -5.49 2.87
CA MET A 276 8.63 -4.69 2.02
C MET A 276 7.28 -5.39 1.91
N THR A 277 6.26 -4.86 2.60
CA THR A 277 4.89 -5.41 2.53
C THR A 277 3.92 -4.54 1.72
N ASN A 278 4.37 -3.35 1.34
CA ASN A 278 3.78 -2.39 0.43
C ASN A 278 4.93 -1.53 -0.12
N ARG A 279 4.65 -0.63 -1.05
CA ARG A 279 5.59 0.39 -1.56
C ARG A 279 6.53 0.88 -0.45
N PHE A 280 7.84 0.69 -0.63
CA PHE A 280 8.86 1.01 0.39
C PHE A 280 8.90 2.49 0.81
N ASP A 281 8.18 3.36 0.10
CA ASP A 281 8.12 4.79 0.27
C ASP A 281 6.69 5.31 0.52
N TRP A 282 5.74 4.41 0.86
CA TRP A 282 4.30 4.67 0.95
C TRP A 282 3.94 5.96 1.71
N ASP A 283 4.71 6.30 2.75
CA ASP A 283 4.47 7.47 3.59
C ASP A 283 5.66 8.45 3.65
N ILE A 284 6.43 8.51 2.56
CA ILE A 284 7.44 9.54 2.36
C ILE A 284 6.84 10.63 1.49
N LYS A 285 6.69 11.83 2.07
CA LYS A 285 6.16 13.00 1.35
C LYS A 285 7.02 13.34 0.14
N GLU A 286 6.36 13.76 -0.93
CA GLU A 286 7.03 14.26 -2.13
C GLU A 286 7.98 15.43 -1.81
N GLY A 287 9.01 15.58 -2.64
CA GLY A 287 9.98 16.68 -2.54
C GLY A 287 11.35 16.25 -2.01
N PRO A 288 12.11 17.17 -1.38
CA PRO A 288 13.51 16.95 -1.01
C PRO A 288 13.73 15.73 -0.09
N ASP A 289 12.84 15.51 0.89
CA ASP A 289 12.96 14.40 1.85
C ASP A 289 12.86 13.03 1.17
N ARG A 290 12.03 12.89 0.12
CA ARG A 290 11.96 11.67 -0.69
C ARG A 290 13.26 11.38 -1.41
N GLY A 291 13.86 12.41 -2.01
CA GLY A 291 15.17 12.30 -2.63
C GLY A 291 16.26 11.87 -1.64
N GLU A 292 16.23 12.39 -0.41
CA GLU A 292 17.14 11.96 0.66
C GLU A 292 16.89 10.51 1.09
N PHE A 293 15.63 10.12 1.24
CA PHE A 293 15.26 8.75 1.58
C PHE A 293 15.72 7.76 0.50
N TYR A 294 15.58 8.10 -0.78
CA TYR A 294 16.03 7.25 -1.88
C TYR A 294 17.55 7.12 -1.89
N ARG A 295 18.28 8.21 -1.69
CA ARG A 295 19.75 8.18 -1.56
C ARG A 295 20.20 7.33 -0.37
N LEU A 296 19.49 7.39 0.76
CA LEU A 296 19.73 6.51 1.90
C LEU A 296 19.55 5.04 1.50
N MET A 297 18.43 4.69 0.86
CA MET A 297 18.18 3.31 0.43
C MET A 297 19.23 2.80 -0.58
N GLN A 298 19.57 3.59 -1.60
CA GLN A 298 20.63 3.26 -2.57
C GLN A 298 21.96 2.94 -1.87
N LYS A 299 22.38 3.81 -0.94
CA LYS A 299 23.62 3.61 -0.18
C LYS A 299 23.57 2.34 0.67
N LEU A 300 22.46 2.08 1.33
CA LEU A 300 22.27 0.87 2.14
C LEU A 300 22.26 -0.41 1.30
N VAL A 301 21.64 -0.40 0.12
CA VAL A 301 21.68 -1.53 -0.83
C VAL A 301 23.13 -1.83 -1.24
N LEU A 302 23.92 -0.81 -1.60
CA LEU A 302 25.34 -1.00 -1.95
C LEU A 302 26.14 -1.57 -0.80
N LEU A 303 25.95 -1.05 0.42
CA LEU A 303 26.65 -1.53 1.61
C LEU A 303 26.18 -2.93 2.05
N SER A 304 24.94 -3.32 1.76
CA SER A 304 24.43 -4.67 2.02
C SER A 304 25.18 -5.76 1.26
N ARG A 305 25.88 -5.41 0.17
CA ARG A 305 26.72 -6.33 -0.60
C ARG A 305 28.13 -6.49 -0.06
N THR A 306 28.58 -5.52 0.73
CA THR A 306 29.97 -5.42 1.22
C THR A 306 29.97 -5.35 2.75
N LEU A 307 29.93 -4.15 3.33
CA LEU A 307 30.06 -3.88 4.75
C LEU A 307 28.99 -4.57 5.61
N PHE A 308 27.76 -4.66 5.10
CA PHE A 308 26.61 -5.26 5.79
C PHE A 308 26.19 -6.59 5.18
N LYS A 309 27.09 -7.30 4.48
CA LYS A 309 26.80 -8.60 3.87
C LYS A 309 26.32 -9.62 4.91
N GLY A 310 25.11 -10.15 4.72
CA GLY A 310 24.46 -11.08 5.65
C GLY A 310 23.92 -10.44 6.94
N ARG A 311 24.19 -9.14 7.16
CA ARG A 311 23.69 -8.33 8.27
C ARG A 311 22.47 -7.51 7.87
N LEU A 312 22.46 -6.89 6.68
CA LEU A 312 21.29 -6.18 6.15
C LEU A 312 20.66 -7.01 5.03
N VAL A 313 19.43 -7.47 5.23
CA VAL A 313 18.73 -8.39 4.33
C VAL A 313 17.44 -7.76 3.82
N TRP A 314 17.18 -7.87 2.52
CA TRP A 314 16.00 -7.31 1.86
C TRP A 314 15.01 -8.43 1.54
N VAL A 315 13.77 -8.26 1.98
CA VAL A 315 12.66 -9.18 1.75
C VAL A 315 11.52 -8.37 1.14
N ALA A 316 10.85 -8.90 0.12
CA ALA A 316 9.60 -8.36 -0.39
C ALA A 316 8.50 -9.40 -0.28
N ASN A 317 7.28 -8.96 0.05
CA ASN A 317 6.13 -9.84 0.14
C ASN A 317 5.61 -10.28 -1.22
N ASN A 318 5.93 -9.55 -2.30
CA ASN A 318 5.49 -9.86 -3.65
C ASN A 318 6.46 -9.30 -4.70
N LEU A 319 6.25 -9.71 -5.95
CA LEU A 319 7.09 -9.31 -7.08
C LEU A 319 6.96 -7.81 -7.41
N ALA A 320 5.79 -7.21 -7.23
CA ALA A 320 5.59 -5.80 -7.51
C ALA A 320 6.40 -4.90 -6.57
N ASP A 321 6.43 -5.19 -5.27
CA ASP A 321 7.20 -4.42 -4.29
C ASP A 321 8.71 -4.48 -4.57
N ALA A 322 9.23 -5.68 -4.87
CA ALA A 322 10.62 -5.84 -5.28
C ALA A 322 10.94 -5.03 -6.54
N LYS A 323 10.07 -5.13 -7.56
CA LYS A 323 10.27 -4.41 -8.83
C LYS A 323 10.16 -2.89 -8.65
N TYR A 324 9.21 -2.44 -7.84
CA TYR A 324 9.02 -1.03 -7.49
C TYR A 324 10.25 -0.47 -6.79
N PHE A 325 10.84 -1.23 -5.86
CA PHE A 325 12.05 -0.85 -5.15
C PHE A 325 13.24 -0.70 -6.10
N GLU A 326 13.51 -1.69 -6.95
CA GLU A 326 14.58 -1.62 -7.96
C GLU A 326 14.42 -0.41 -8.90
N PHE A 327 13.21 -0.21 -9.41
CA PHE A 327 12.93 0.89 -10.33
C PHE A 327 13.12 2.25 -9.66
N SER A 328 12.55 2.43 -8.46
CA SER A 328 12.58 3.71 -7.75
C SER A 328 13.99 4.12 -7.35
N LEU A 329 14.85 3.14 -7.06
CA LEU A 329 16.25 3.38 -6.77
C LEU A 329 17.13 3.42 -8.03
N ASN A 330 16.58 3.11 -9.21
CA ASN A 330 17.32 2.93 -10.46
C ASN A 330 18.51 1.96 -10.32
N MET A 331 18.27 0.81 -9.69
CA MET A 331 19.29 -0.20 -9.38
C MET A 331 18.70 -1.61 -9.50
N THR A 332 19.48 -2.57 -10.00
CA THR A 332 19.14 -4.00 -9.90
C THR A 332 19.59 -4.54 -8.54
N ILE A 333 18.72 -5.31 -7.88
CA ILE A 333 18.92 -5.84 -6.53
C ILE A 333 18.54 -7.32 -6.53
N PRO A 334 19.38 -8.20 -7.12
CA PRO A 334 19.09 -9.63 -7.21
C PRO A 334 19.01 -10.33 -5.83
N GLU A 335 19.44 -9.66 -4.77
CA GLU A 335 19.44 -10.20 -3.41
C GLU A 335 18.09 -10.07 -2.69
N ILE A 336 17.09 -9.40 -3.28
CA ILE A 336 15.74 -9.32 -2.68
C ILE A 336 15.10 -10.71 -2.70
N ARG A 337 14.72 -11.20 -1.52
CA ARG A 337 13.98 -12.45 -1.39
C ARG A 337 12.49 -12.20 -1.41
N ILE A 338 11.76 -12.97 -2.21
CA ILE A 338 10.30 -12.90 -2.23
C ILE A 338 9.76 -13.89 -1.18
N LEU A 339 9.24 -13.38 -0.06
CA LEU A 339 8.64 -14.19 1.00
C LEU A 339 7.18 -13.77 1.20
N ARG A 340 6.26 -14.57 0.67
CA ARG A 340 4.83 -14.31 0.75
C ARG A 340 4.25 -14.64 2.14
N PRO A 341 3.06 -14.11 2.50
CA PRO A 341 2.34 -14.49 3.70
C PRO A 341 2.12 -16.00 3.82
N LEU A 342 2.01 -16.52 5.05
CA LEU A 342 1.87 -17.95 5.34
C LEU A 342 0.49 -18.53 5.01
N GLY A 343 -0.48 -17.70 4.60
CA GLY A 343 -1.87 -18.10 4.38
C GLY A 343 -2.52 -18.73 5.62
N ILE A 344 -2.09 -18.31 6.83
CA ILE A 344 -2.68 -18.76 8.09
C ILE A 344 -3.61 -17.67 8.58
N SER A 345 -4.89 -18.02 8.72
CA SER A 345 -5.90 -17.16 9.32
C SER A 345 -6.40 -17.78 10.62
N GLU A 346 -6.86 -16.95 11.53
CA GLU A 346 -7.54 -17.41 12.74
C GLU A 346 -9.00 -17.71 12.44
N ALA A 347 -9.56 -18.72 13.09
CA ALA A 347 -10.96 -19.04 12.99
C ALA A 347 -11.74 -18.20 14.01
N TYR A 348 -12.60 -17.31 13.52
CA TYR A 348 -13.55 -16.59 14.36
C TYR A 348 -14.98 -16.98 14.00
N ALA A 349 -15.89 -16.88 14.96
CA ALA A 349 -17.31 -17.08 14.70
C ALA A 349 -17.79 -16.11 13.61
N TYR A 350 -18.70 -16.58 12.76
CA TYR A 350 -19.36 -15.70 11.80
C TYR A 350 -20.25 -14.71 12.57
N PRO A 351 -20.10 -13.39 12.35
CA PRO A 351 -20.92 -12.41 13.05
C PRO A 351 -22.41 -12.56 12.72
N ALA A 352 -23.27 -12.48 13.74
CA ALA A 352 -24.71 -12.66 13.58
C ALA A 352 -25.42 -11.47 12.90
N ASP A 353 -24.76 -10.31 12.82
CA ASP A 353 -25.23 -9.10 12.13
C ASP A 353 -24.96 -9.10 10.62
N LEU A 354 -24.21 -10.09 10.11
CA LEU A 354 -23.93 -10.24 8.68
C LEU A 354 -24.96 -11.14 7.98
N PRO A 355 -25.11 -11.03 6.64
CA PRO A 355 -25.97 -11.92 5.88
C PRO A 355 -25.65 -13.39 6.16
N SER A 356 -26.67 -14.20 6.45
CA SER A 356 -26.46 -15.61 6.80
C SER A 356 -25.71 -16.35 5.68
N PRO A 357 -24.71 -17.18 6.01
CA PRO A 357 -23.99 -17.93 5.00
C PRO A 357 -24.91 -18.88 4.22
N ASP A 358 -24.83 -18.82 2.89
CA ASP A 358 -25.66 -19.62 1.98
C ASP A 358 -24.78 -20.25 0.88
N PRO A 359 -24.74 -21.59 0.75
CA PRO A 359 -23.91 -22.29 -0.22
C PRO A 359 -24.34 -22.07 -1.68
N THR A 360 -25.49 -21.43 -1.92
CA THR A 360 -26.03 -21.10 -3.24
C THR A 360 -25.71 -19.68 -3.69
N VAL A 361 -25.25 -18.82 -2.77
CA VAL A 361 -25.00 -17.39 -2.99
C VAL A 361 -23.49 -17.10 -2.99
N LEU A 362 -23.05 -16.16 -3.83
CA LEU A 362 -21.67 -15.66 -3.82
C LEU A 362 -21.49 -14.66 -2.66
N ALA A 363 -20.33 -14.63 -2.01
CA ALA A 363 -20.00 -13.57 -1.07
C ALA A 363 -19.09 -12.52 -1.73
N ALA A 364 -19.18 -11.28 -1.26
CA ALA A 364 -18.27 -10.20 -1.59
C ALA A 364 -18.09 -9.30 -0.36
N GLN A 365 -16.95 -8.64 -0.25
CA GLN A 365 -16.74 -7.62 0.79
C GLN A 365 -16.65 -6.24 0.13
N TRP A 366 -17.47 -5.31 0.59
CA TRP A 366 -17.37 -3.91 0.17
C TRP A 366 -15.99 -3.39 0.55
N HIS A 367 -15.19 -2.95 -0.43
CA HIS A 367 -13.84 -2.44 -0.16
C HIS A 367 -13.40 -1.45 -1.23
N LYS A 368 -13.42 -0.15 -0.90
CA LYS A 368 -12.87 0.95 -1.72
C LYS A 368 -13.22 0.86 -3.22
N THR A 369 -14.38 0.33 -3.57
CA THR A 369 -14.81 0.07 -4.95
C THR A 369 -16.33 0.19 -5.08
N ASN A 370 -16.78 0.69 -6.22
CA ASN A 370 -18.21 0.79 -6.55
C ASN A 370 -18.70 -0.42 -7.35
N VAL A 371 -17.78 -1.30 -7.77
CA VAL A 371 -18.08 -2.50 -8.56
C VAL A 371 -19.17 -3.34 -7.91
N TYR A 372 -19.11 -3.59 -6.59
CA TYR A 372 -20.10 -4.45 -5.94
C TYR A 372 -21.52 -3.87 -5.91
N GLY A 373 -21.65 -2.54 -5.79
CA GLY A 373 -22.94 -1.86 -5.95
C GLY A 373 -23.48 -2.06 -7.36
N TYR A 374 -22.66 -1.79 -8.37
CA TYR A 374 -23.00 -1.99 -9.78
C TYR A 374 -23.38 -3.44 -10.10
N LEU A 375 -22.61 -4.43 -9.64
CA LEU A 375 -22.90 -5.85 -9.86
C LEU A 375 -24.24 -6.27 -9.27
N ARG A 376 -24.62 -5.71 -8.12
CA ARG A 376 -25.89 -6.01 -7.44
C ARG A 376 -27.07 -5.33 -8.12
N GLU A 377 -26.93 -4.04 -8.41
CA GLU A 377 -28.04 -3.17 -8.81
C GLU A 377 -28.28 -3.18 -10.32
N GLU A 378 -27.22 -3.16 -11.12
CA GLU A 378 -27.30 -3.07 -12.58
C GLU A 378 -27.19 -4.45 -13.24
N GLU A 379 -26.28 -5.30 -12.75
CA GLU A 379 -26.07 -6.65 -13.32
C GLU A 379 -26.92 -7.74 -12.65
N ASN A 380 -27.69 -7.39 -11.62
CA ASN A 380 -28.59 -8.30 -10.89
C ASN A 380 -27.92 -9.63 -10.46
N ILE A 381 -26.68 -9.54 -9.97
CA ILE A 381 -25.94 -10.70 -9.46
C ILE A 381 -26.28 -10.88 -7.97
N SER A 382 -26.90 -12.02 -7.64
CA SER A 382 -27.22 -12.37 -6.26
C SER A 382 -25.94 -12.64 -5.45
N MET A 383 -25.70 -11.82 -4.43
CA MET A 383 -24.53 -11.94 -3.56
C MET A 383 -24.83 -11.48 -2.12
N ALA A 384 -24.15 -12.13 -1.16
CA ALA A 384 -24.03 -11.68 0.21
C ALA A 384 -22.93 -10.62 0.29
N LEU A 385 -23.33 -9.36 0.50
CA LEU A 385 -22.42 -8.23 0.55
C LEU A 385 -22.05 -7.90 1.99
N ILE A 386 -20.81 -8.19 2.36
CA ILE A 386 -20.25 -7.92 3.68
C ILE A 386 -19.78 -6.46 3.70
N PRO A 387 -20.20 -5.63 4.67
CA PRO A 387 -19.78 -4.23 4.76
C PRO A 387 -18.26 -4.06 4.95
N PHE A 388 -17.75 -2.91 4.53
CA PHE A 388 -16.36 -2.54 4.78
C PHE A 388 -16.09 -2.38 6.28
N GLY A 389 -14.89 -2.73 6.76
CA GLY A 389 -14.53 -2.69 8.19
C GLY A 389 -15.14 -3.80 9.04
N HIS A 390 -16.14 -4.54 8.54
CA HIS A 390 -16.70 -5.70 9.24
C HIS A 390 -15.87 -6.96 8.96
N HIS A 391 -15.44 -7.63 10.03
CA HIS A 391 -14.76 -8.91 9.95
C HIS A 391 -15.75 -10.06 9.74
N TYR A 392 -15.70 -10.74 8.59
CA TYR A 392 -16.51 -11.95 8.33
C TYR A 392 -15.96 -13.22 9.02
N GLY A 393 -15.06 -13.05 10.00
CA GLY A 393 -14.45 -14.12 10.79
C GLY A 393 -13.45 -15.03 10.07
N GLY A 394 -12.94 -14.59 8.91
CA GLY A 394 -11.85 -15.27 8.19
C GLY A 394 -12.30 -16.22 7.07
N PRO A 395 -11.36 -16.82 6.34
CA PRO A 395 -11.62 -17.58 5.12
C PRO A 395 -12.43 -18.86 5.37
N HIS A 396 -12.37 -19.42 6.58
CA HIS A 396 -13.16 -20.61 6.94
C HIS A 396 -14.67 -20.35 6.90
N ASN A 397 -15.12 -19.14 7.22
CA ASN A 397 -16.53 -18.78 7.09
C ASN A 397 -16.92 -18.57 5.63
N LEU A 398 -15.99 -18.12 4.77
CA LEU A 398 -16.26 -17.96 3.34
C LEU A 398 -16.54 -19.31 2.64
N LEU A 399 -16.05 -20.43 3.19
CA LEU A 399 -16.35 -21.77 2.67
C LEU A 399 -17.83 -22.18 2.79
N GLN A 400 -18.59 -21.47 3.62
CA GLN A 400 -20.03 -21.70 3.75
C GLN A 400 -20.80 -21.12 2.55
N PHE A 401 -20.20 -20.19 1.80
CA PHE A 401 -20.76 -19.61 0.59
C PHE A 401 -20.38 -20.41 -0.66
N LYS A 402 -21.03 -20.09 -1.79
CA LYS A 402 -20.73 -20.69 -3.10
C LYS A 402 -19.32 -20.38 -3.58
N GLY A 403 -18.86 -19.15 -3.36
CA GLY A 403 -17.57 -18.61 -3.77
C GLY A 403 -17.46 -17.15 -3.32
N PHE A 404 -16.30 -16.55 -3.52
CA PHE A 404 -16.02 -15.18 -3.10
C PHE A 404 -15.57 -14.32 -4.29
N ILE A 405 -16.29 -13.23 -4.57
CA ILE A 405 -15.91 -12.25 -5.58
C ILE A 405 -14.84 -11.34 -4.97
N ASP A 406 -13.62 -11.39 -5.51
CA ASP A 406 -12.51 -10.56 -5.07
C ASP A 406 -12.03 -9.70 -6.25
N ILE A 407 -12.37 -8.41 -6.20
CA ILE A 407 -11.82 -7.42 -7.13
C ILE A 407 -10.50 -6.91 -6.53
N PRO A 408 -9.33 -7.25 -7.11
CA PRO A 408 -8.04 -6.87 -6.56
C PRO A 408 -7.93 -5.35 -6.47
N TYR A 409 -7.51 -4.81 -5.33
CA TYR A 409 -7.26 -3.36 -5.13
C TYR A 409 -5.77 -3.04 -4.85
N GLN A 410 -4.94 -4.08 -4.70
CA GLN A 410 -3.49 -4.05 -4.45
C GLN A 410 -2.80 -5.14 -5.27
N TYR A 411 -1.46 -5.03 -5.43
CA TYR A 411 -0.65 -6.05 -6.12
C TYR A 411 -0.71 -7.43 -5.46
N SER A 412 -0.88 -7.42 -4.14
CA SER A 412 -0.90 -8.59 -3.28
C SER A 412 -1.72 -8.26 -2.04
N THR A 413 -2.46 -9.23 -1.50
CA THR A 413 -3.16 -9.07 -0.22
C THR A 413 -2.98 -10.34 0.62
N MET A 414 -2.93 -10.21 1.94
CA MET A 414 -2.93 -11.38 2.83
C MET A 414 -4.18 -12.26 2.62
N LYS A 415 -5.31 -11.62 2.32
CA LYS A 415 -6.59 -12.26 2.03
C LYS A 415 -6.51 -13.27 0.87
N LEU A 416 -5.77 -12.95 -0.21
CA LEU A 416 -5.57 -13.88 -1.33
C LEU A 416 -5.00 -15.22 -0.84
N TYR A 417 -3.93 -15.15 -0.06
CA TYR A 417 -3.21 -16.31 0.44
C TYR A 417 -4.03 -17.12 1.44
N GLU A 418 -4.68 -16.44 2.38
CA GLU A 418 -5.58 -17.06 3.36
C GLU A 418 -6.75 -17.79 2.68
N ASN A 419 -7.33 -17.19 1.64
CA ASN A 419 -8.43 -17.78 0.89
C ASN A 419 -7.99 -19.02 0.10
N ILE A 420 -6.85 -18.97 -0.60
CA ILE A 420 -6.32 -20.16 -1.29
C ILE A 420 -5.99 -21.27 -0.29
N ALA A 421 -5.34 -20.93 0.84
CA ALA A 421 -4.96 -21.88 1.87
C ALA A 421 -6.18 -22.56 2.54
N ALA A 422 -7.31 -21.86 2.64
CA ALA A 422 -8.56 -22.42 3.12
C ALA A 422 -9.38 -23.13 2.04
N GLY A 423 -9.05 -22.94 0.75
CA GLY A 423 -9.77 -23.52 -0.37
C GLY A 423 -11.03 -22.76 -0.79
N VAL A 424 -11.07 -21.44 -0.56
CA VAL A 424 -12.20 -20.59 -1.00
C VAL A 424 -12.12 -20.41 -2.52
N PRO A 425 -13.15 -20.76 -3.31
CA PRO A 425 -13.20 -20.42 -4.73
C PRO A 425 -13.26 -18.91 -4.91
N LEU A 426 -12.20 -18.33 -5.47
CA LEU A 426 -12.09 -16.90 -5.74
C LEU A 426 -12.54 -16.60 -7.17
N LEU A 427 -13.43 -15.62 -7.34
CA LEU A 427 -13.81 -15.07 -8.63
C LEU A 427 -13.12 -13.72 -8.80
N VAL A 428 -12.22 -13.61 -9.76
CA VAL A 428 -11.34 -12.45 -9.97
C VAL A 428 -11.46 -11.97 -11.42
N PRO A 429 -11.57 -10.67 -11.71
CA PRO A 429 -11.59 -10.19 -13.09
C PRO A 429 -10.26 -10.51 -13.77
N THR A 430 -10.27 -10.79 -15.07
CA THR A 430 -9.03 -10.86 -15.86
C THR A 430 -8.25 -9.53 -15.77
N PRO A 431 -6.94 -9.50 -16.08
CA PRO A 431 -6.20 -8.25 -16.12
C PRO A 431 -6.80 -7.21 -17.07
N ARG A 432 -7.34 -7.67 -18.21
CA ARG A 432 -8.03 -6.81 -19.18
C ARG A 432 -9.29 -6.20 -18.57
N PHE A 433 -10.15 -7.02 -17.97
CA PHE A 433 -11.39 -6.52 -17.39
C PHE A 433 -11.14 -5.64 -16.17
N LEU A 434 -10.14 -5.94 -15.35
CA LEU A 434 -9.74 -5.07 -14.23
C LEU A 434 -9.29 -3.68 -14.71
N MET A 435 -8.58 -3.60 -15.84
CA MET A 435 -8.22 -2.33 -16.48
C MET A 435 -9.45 -1.56 -16.97
N GLU A 436 -10.45 -2.25 -17.54
CA GLU A 436 -11.72 -1.63 -17.97
C GLU A 436 -12.53 -1.09 -16.76
N LEU A 437 -12.57 -1.83 -15.65
CA LEU A 437 -13.20 -1.38 -14.40
C LEU A 437 -12.53 -0.11 -13.83
N TRP A 438 -11.21 0.01 -13.99
CA TRP A 438 -10.49 1.23 -13.60
C TRP A 438 -10.75 2.38 -14.56
N GLN A 439 -10.67 2.15 -15.87
CA GLN A 439 -10.89 3.18 -16.90
C GLN A 439 -12.32 3.75 -16.86
N SER A 440 -13.31 2.94 -16.48
CA SER A 440 -14.70 3.37 -16.28
C SER A 440 -14.92 4.15 -14.97
N GLY A 441 -13.92 4.22 -14.09
CA GLY A 441 -14.03 4.85 -12.77
C GLY A 441 -14.80 4.02 -11.74
N LEU A 442 -15.22 2.79 -12.06
CA LEU A 442 -15.92 1.91 -11.12
C LEU A 442 -15.00 1.34 -10.05
N HIS A 443 -13.72 1.15 -10.37
CA HIS A 443 -12.73 0.57 -9.48
C HIS A 443 -11.46 1.44 -9.38
N PRO A 444 -11.31 2.26 -8.32
CA PRO A 444 -10.09 3.03 -8.13
C PRO A 444 -8.96 2.09 -7.71
N MET A 445 -7.89 2.08 -8.51
CA MET A 445 -6.69 1.32 -8.22
C MET A 445 -5.48 2.25 -8.20
N PRO A 446 -4.88 2.51 -7.03
CA PRO A 446 -3.64 3.27 -6.94
C PRO A 446 -2.51 2.69 -7.80
N ILE A 447 -2.54 1.37 -8.05
CA ILE A 447 -1.55 0.66 -8.87
C ILE A 447 -1.56 1.06 -10.35
N PHE A 448 -2.69 1.59 -10.85
CA PHE A 448 -2.84 2.03 -12.23
C PHE A 448 -2.54 3.52 -12.40
N ASN A 449 -1.98 4.18 -11.38
CA ASN A 449 -1.38 5.49 -11.57
C ASN A 449 -0.38 5.40 -12.74
N PRO A 450 -0.50 6.23 -13.79
CA PRO A 450 0.37 6.15 -14.96
C PRO A 450 1.85 6.16 -14.61
N SER A 451 2.29 6.94 -13.63
CA SER A 451 3.68 6.98 -13.17
C SER A 451 4.17 5.63 -12.63
N VAL A 452 3.26 4.84 -12.06
CA VAL A 452 3.54 3.51 -11.51
C VAL A 452 3.47 2.45 -12.61
N LEU A 453 2.56 2.55 -13.58
CA LEU A 453 2.50 1.62 -14.71
C LEU A 453 3.79 1.59 -15.55
N HIS A 454 4.46 2.75 -15.70
CA HIS A 454 5.75 2.84 -16.40
C HIS A 454 6.86 1.99 -15.74
N ILE A 455 6.71 1.65 -14.45
CA ILE A 455 7.66 0.80 -13.71
C ILE A 455 7.71 -0.62 -14.26
N PHE A 456 6.55 -1.12 -14.70
CA PHE A 456 6.38 -2.50 -15.13
C PHE A 456 6.54 -2.69 -16.64
N ALA A 457 6.60 -1.60 -17.41
CA ALA A 457 6.80 -1.64 -18.85
C ALA A 457 8.21 -2.16 -19.20
N LYS A 458 8.31 -3.22 -20.02
CA LYS A 458 9.59 -3.75 -20.50
C LYS A 458 10.35 -2.76 -21.37
N ASN A 459 9.63 -1.90 -22.09
CA ASN A 459 10.22 -0.87 -22.94
C ASN A 459 9.80 0.53 -22.48
N ARG A 460 10.71 1.21 -21.79
CA ARG A 460 10.52 2.58 -21.27
C ARG A 460 10.29 3.63 -22.36
N SER A 461 10.63 3.34 -23.61
CA SER A 461 10.56 4.31 -24.73
C SER A 461 9.22 4.29 -25.48
N LYS A 462 8.39 3.26 -25.29
CA LYS A 462 7.06 3.24 -25.86
C LYS A 462 6.13 3.96 -24.89
N GLU A 463 5.39 4.96 -25.38
CA GLU A 463 4.21 5.46 -24.67
C GLU A 463 3.44 4.26 -24.14
N VAL A 464 3.15 4.27 -22.83
CA VAL A 464 2.39 3.19 -22.20
C VAL A 464 1.03 3.18 -22.87
N GLN A 465 0.89 2.31 -23.88
CA GLN A 465 -0.41 2.05 -24.48
C GLN A 465 -1.30 1.56 -23.35
N THR A 466 -2.52 2.11 -23.31
CA THR A 466 -3.55 1.86 -22.29
C THR A 466 -3.94 0.39 -22.11
N TYR A 467 -3.39 -0.50 -22.94
CA TYR A 467 -3.61 -1.95 -22.92
C TYR A 467 -2.34 -2.79 -22.66
N ASN A 468 -1.22 -2.20 -22.24
CA ASN A 468 -0.09 -3.01 -21.82
C ASN A 468 -0.41 -3.75 -20.51
N LEU A 469 -0.58 -5.08 -20.58
CA LEU A 469 -0.88 -5.95 -19.44
C LEU A 469 0.38 -6.50 -18.74
N GLU A 470 1.58 -5.99 -19.06
CA GLU A 470 2.83 -6.43 -18.41
C GLU A 470 2.83 -6.24 -16.89
N TRP A 471 2.08 -5.27 -16.36
CA TRP A 471 1.92 -5.11 -14.91
C TRP A 471 1.33 -6.35 -14.24
N ALA A 472 0.50 -7.12 -14.96
CA ALA A 472 -0.18 -8.30 -14.41
C ALA A 472 0.82 -9.39 -14.00
N THR A 473 2.00 -9.46 -14.62
CA THR A 473 3.04 -10.44 -14.24
C THR A 473 3.67 -10.16 -12.88
N TYR A 474 3.32 -9.06 -12.22
CA TYR A 474 3.80 -8.69 -10.89
C TYR A 474 2.69 -8.73 -9.83
N VAL A 475 1.45 -8.99 -10.23
CA VAL A 475 0.28 -9.06 -9.34
C VAL A 475 0.02 -10.51 -9.00
N ASP A 476 0.04 -10.85 -7.71
CA ASP A 476 -0.06 -12.24 -7.27
C ASP A 476 -1.38 -12.91 -7.72
N TYR A 477 -2.45 -12.14 -7.88
CA TYR A 477 -3.72 -12.62 -8.43
C TYR A 477 -3.62 -13.24 -9.83
N TYR A 478 -2.58 -12.91 -10.60
CA TYR A 478 -2.42 -13.31 -12.00
C TYR A 478 -1.19 -14.16 -12.26
N LEU A 479 -0.47 -14.57 -11.20
CA LEU A 479 0.72 -15.39 -11.38
C LEU A 479 0.36 -16.84 -11.71
N PRO A 480 1.15 -17.51 -12.57
CA PRO A 480 0.87 -18.87 -13.00
C PRO A 480 0.70 -19.87 -11.85
N GLU A 481 1.44 -19.71 -10.75
CA GLU A 481 1.34 -20.60 -9.59
C GLU A 481 -0.01 -20.52 -8.86
N PHE A 482 -0.71 -19.38 -8.92
CA PHE A 482 -2.00 -19.18 -8.24
C PHE A 482 -3.21 -19.36 -9.16
N ALA A 483 -3.02 -19.24 -10.48
CA ALA A 483 -4.08 -19.39 -11.48
C ALA A 483 -4.91 -20.70 -11.40
N PRO A 484 -4.36 -21.86 -10.98
CA PRO A 484 -5.16 -23.06 -10.75
C PRO A 484 -6.19 -22.96 -9.62
N TYR A 485 -6.10 -21.95 -8.76
CA TYR A 485 -6.96 -21.76 -7.57
C TYR A 485 -7.89 -20.54 -7.68
N ILE A 486 -7.89 -19.86 -8.83
CA ILE A 486 -8.66 -18.64 -9.07
C ILE A 486 -9.52 -18.83 -10.32
N TYR A 487 -10.79 -18.43 -10.27
CA TYR A 487 -11.69 -18.39 -11.41
C TYR A 487 -11.70 -16.99 -12.00
N TYR A 488 -11.23 -16.86 -13.25
CA TYR A 488 -11.23 -15.57 -13.92
C TYR A 488 -12.54 -15.32 -14.68
N PHE A 489 -12.98 -14.07 -14.73
CA PHE A 489 -14.08 -13.62 -15.58
C PHE A 489 -13.67 -12.35 -16.34
N ASP A 490 -14.04 -12.27 -17.61
CA ASP A 490 -13.57 -11.24 -18.55
C ASP A 490 -14.63 -10.16 -18.84
N ASN A 491 -15.85 -10.33 -18.30
CA ASN A 491 -16.99 -9.42 -18.41
C ASN A 491 -18.09 -9.80 -17.39
N TYR A 492 -19.14 -8.97 -17.29
CA TYR A 492 -20.28 -9.20 -16.39
C TYR A 492 -21.11 -10.44 -16.76
N THR A 493 -21.29 -10.74 -18.05
CA THR A 493 -22.05 -11.92 -18.53
C THR A 493 -21.43 -13.22 -18.04
N GLU A 494 -20.10 -13.33 -18.08
CA GLU A 494 -19.37 -14.48 -17.54
C GLU A 494 -19.54 -14.60 -16.02
N LEU A 495 -19.44 -13.49 -15.30
CA LEU A 495 -19.67 -13.48 -13.85
C LEU A 495 -21.12 -13.86 -13.51
N GLN A 496 -22.11 -13.41 -14.29
CA GLN A 496 -23.51 -13.84 -14.16
C GLN A 496 -23.63 -15.35 -14.39
N ALA A 497 -22.98 -15.90 -15.42
CA ALA A 497 -22.99 -17.34 -15.68
C ALA A 497 -22.38 -18.14 -14.52
N LEU A 498 -21.25 -17.68 -13.96
CA LEU A 498 -20.64 -18.26 -12.75
C LEU A 498 -21.58 -18.13 -11.54
N SER A 499 -22.25 -16.99 -11.38
CA SER A 499 -23.20 -16.76 -10.29
C SER A 499 -24.46 -17.63 -10.38
N ARG A 500 -24.83 -18.12 -11.58
CA ARG A 500 -25.97 -19.02 -11.78
C ARG A 500 -25.57 -20.50 -11.73
N ALA A 501 -24.27 -20.79 -11.78
CA ALA A 501 -23.78 -22.16 -11.64
C ALA A 501 -24.07 -22.72 -10.24
N THR A 502 -24.24 -24.05 -10.17
CA THR A 502 -24.22 -24.75 -8.88
C THR A 502 -22.84 -24.64 -8.25
N ARG A 503 -22.75 -24.89 -6.94
CA ARG A 503 -21.49 -24.83 -6.20
C ARG A 503 -20.45 -25.80 -6.76
N GLU A 504 -20.87 -26.99 -7.15
CA GLU A 504 -20.02 -28.05 -7.72
C GLU A 504 -19.54 -27.66 -9.12
N LYS A 505 -20.41 -27.06 -9.94
CA LYS A 505 -20.06 -26.60 -11.28
C LYS A 505 -19.14 -25.39 -11.25
N LEU A 506 -19.37 -24.45 -10.32
CA LEU A 506 -18.48 -23.31 -10.11
C LEU A 506 -17.09 -23.80 -9.67
N ASP A 507 -17.02 -24.77 -8.76
CA ASP A 507 -15.75 -25.29 -8.26
C ASP A 507 -15.12 -26.39 -9.14
N SER A 508 -15.16 -26.20 -10.46
CA SER A 508 -14.63 -27.13 -11.45
C SER A 508 -13.12 -27.43 -11.34
N LYS A 509 -12.33 -26.53 -10.72
CA LYS A 509 -10.91 -26.73 -10.40
C LYS A 509 -10.68 -27.44 -9.06
N ASN A 510 -11.76 -27.77 -8.33
CA ASN A 510 -11.74 -28.40 -7.02
C ASN A 510 -10.86 -27.63 -6.01
N VAL A 511 -11.00 -26.30 -5.98
CA VAL A 511 -10.18 -25.38 -5.16
C VAL A 511 -10.33 -25.68 -3.68
N ARG A 512 -11.54 -26.07 -3.23
CA ARG A 512 -11.79 -26.49 -1.84
C ARG A 512 -10.89 -27.61 -1.35
N VAL A 513 -10.46 -28.49 -2.25
CA VAL A 513 -9.55 -29.61 -1.93
C VAL A 513 -8.12 -29.29 -2.32
N ASN A 514 -7.91 -28.71 -3.50
CA ASN A 514 -6.58 -28.54 -4.08
C ASN A 514 -5.84 -27.32 -3.50
N GLY A 515 -6.55 -26.24 -3.16
CA GLY A 515 -5.98 -25.04 -2.56
C GLY A 515 -5.24 -25.32 -1.24
N PRO A 516 -5.88 -25.96 -0.24
CA PRO A 516 -5.21 -26.29 1.02
C PRO A 516 -4.00 -27.23 0.86
N LYS A 517 -4.08 -28.18 -0.07
CA LYS A 517 -2.97 -29.10 -0.38
C LYS A 517 -1.78 -28.35 -0.94
N PHE A 518 -2.01 -27.55 -1.97
CA PHE A 518 -0.98 -26.69 -2.57
C PHE A 518 -0.36 -25.77 -1.53
N TYR A 519 -1.20 -25.07 -0.77
CA TYR A 519 -0.70 -24.06 0.15
C TYR A 519 0.06 -24.66 1.34
N THR A 520 -0.26 -25.90 1.73
CA THR A 520 0.52 -26.63 2.74
C THR A 520 1.95 -26.86 2.28
N GLU A 521 2.16 -27.25 1.02
CA GLU A 521 3.50 -27.40 0.44
C GLU A 521 4.16 -26.04 0.23
N TYR A 522 3.44 -25.09 -0.37
CA TYR A 522 3.93 -23.74 -0.62
C TYR A 522 4.42 -23.05 0.66
N ARG A 523 3.72 -23.24 1.78
CA ARG A 523 4.10 -22.72 3.09
C ARG A 523 5.44 -23.28 3.59
N ARG A 524 5.81 -24.51 3.24
CA ARG A 524 7.12 -25.08 3.60
C ARG A 524 8.25 -24.31 2.92
N ASP A 525 8.06 -23.88 1.68
CA ASP A 525 9.04 -23.07 0.97
C ASP A 525 9.14 -21.67 1.56
N ILE A 526 8.01 -21.08 1.97
CA ILE A 526 7.99 -19.81 2.71
C ILE A 526 8.77 -19.95 4.03
N TYR A 527 8.54 -21.02 4.80
CA TYR A 527 9.30 -21.27 6.03
C TYR A 527 10.79 -21.41 5.76
N ARG A 528 11.19 -22.19 4.75
CA ARG A 528 12.60 -22.33 4.37
C ARG A 528 13.23 -20.98 4.02
N GLY A 529 12.51 -20.13 3.29
CA GLY A 529 12.95 -18.77 2.99
C GLY A 529 13.15 -17.91 4.24
N TRP A 530 12.22 -17.98 5.20
CA TRP A 530 12.36 -17.29 6.49
C TRP A 530 13.48 -17.87 7.34
N GLU A 531 13.68 -19.18 7.36
CA GLU A 531 14.80 -19.82 8.03
C GLU A 531 16.14 -19.29 7.50
N GLU A 532 16.29 -19.21 6.18
CA GLU A 532 17.49 -18.63 5.56
C GLU A 532 17.70 -17.16 5.92
N VAL A 533 16.62 -16.36 6.02
CA VAL A 533 16.70 -14.94 6.38
C VAL A 533 17.05 -14.76 7.86
N LEU A 534 16.38 -15.50 8.74
CA LEU A 534 16.46 -15.31 10.17
C LEU A 534 17.71 -15.98 10.76
N LEU A 535 18.07 -17.18 10.28
CA LEU A 535 18.98 -18.08 11.00
C LEU A 535 20.31 -18.31 10.31
N ARG A 536 20.44 -18.06 8.99
CA ARG A 536 21.69 -18.31 8.26
C ARG A 536 22.85 -17.54 8.90
N GLY A 537 23.96 -18.21 9.17
CA GLY A 537 25.14 -17.59 9.79
C GLY A 537 25.10 -17.47 11.31
N TYR A 538 24.05 -17.96 11.98
CA TYR A 538 24.09 -18.24 13.41
C TYR A 538 24.52 -19.71 13.63
N PRO A 539 25.50 -19.98 14.51
CA PRO A 539 26.03 -21.33 14.71
C PRO A 539 24.95 -22.29 15.21
N GLU A 540 24.78 -23.43 14.53
CA GLU A 540 23.92 -24.53 15.00
C GLU A 540 24.58 -25.24 16.18
N GLU A 541 24.48 -24.65 17.36
CA GLU A 541 24.83 -25.35 18.61
C GLU A 541 23.75 -26.36 19.02
#